data_AF-A0ABD2LEK3-F1
#
_entry.id   AF-A0ABD2LEK3-F1
#
_cell.length_a   1.000
_cell.length_b   1.000
_cell.length_c   1.000
_cell.angle_alpha   90.00
_cell.angle_beta   90.00
_cell.angle_gamma   90.00
#
_symmetry.space_group_name_H-M   'P 1'
#
loop_
_entity.id
_entity.type
_entity.pdbx_description
1 polymer ?
#
loop_
_entity_poly.entity_id
_entity_poly.type
_entity_poly.pdbx_seq_one_letter_code
_entity_poly.pdbx_strand_id
1 'polypeptide(L)'
;MPGKEAGLLESRKNCHRSRDLFFECLTNNDEDEGKCQREHAIFSRACPATWVQHFMRKHKMERTPEGTKEMHNKAEERRREHTAQQQKENGEPKREIGQFGKESTPTQSHHLQERIVRDTHLQLVEFYKTNQPKQGLDLLNSLIEQGQLNRKLLLDGVKMLALKFAGNGKCRDGDDGHITVPVLREMCARELGENLHIVATVELLLDACERRWDRMSELMAKAVFKTDCFNLLAGMALARHELDTLETVCQEMSPKVPFSQESRHPFWAHFLNCLRGGGADAERLMKLYMDQLVMLDHPVDEHDAFHLKTALECYGKWKFEIGARVNHRSLECSHCSFKLVPSTIEPHKFNELRGALAKVLYDGATKMNRATSEQVLALMKTIKEMKRKISEQQQQSTSRRPLVVDALNLVDGKPEQHQLGYVRSFFNSLERNGFSPILVVTRCTFPSEFIHCFREKGHIFDLRSKSTKIHDDLFTLNAALLLGPDAHLMSNDGFRDYAPALAVDPSLFSRWVKTRLVRFWTPKMTKKESEYLLPNAWHSQGDPSSGYHILAERRQRSRQFVYCIRTN
;
A
#
# COMPACT_ATOMS: atom_id res chain seq x y z
N MET A 1 18.27 -27.06 11.28
CA MET A 1 18.52 -27.39 9.85
C MET A 1 17.99 -26.26 8.96
N PRO A 2 18.83 -25.33 8.49
CA PRO A 2 18.41 -24.27 7.57
C PRO A 2 18.46 -24.80 6.12
N GLY A 3 17.32 -24.97 5.47
CA GLY A 3 17.29 -25.43 4.06
C GLY A 3 15.94 -25.92 3.51
N LYS A 4 14.97 -26.25 4.36
CA LYS A 4 13.66 -26.78 3.89
C LYS A 4 12.72 -25.71 3.30
N GLU A 5 12.76 -24.47 3.78
CA GLU A 5 11.83 -23.42 3.30
C GLU A 5 12.19 -22.86 1.92
N ALA A 6 13.48 -22.69 1.62
CA ALA A 6 13.94 -22.28 0.30
C ALA A 6 13.54 -23.29 -0.78
N GLY A 7 13.54 -24.59 -0.46
CA GLY A 7 13.07 -25.66 -1.35
C GLY A 7 11.57 -25.59 -1.65
N LEU A 8 10.75 -25.18 -0.67
CA LEU A 8 9.29 -25.11 -0.85
C LEU A 8 8.87 -23.95 -1.77
N LEU A 9 9.51 -22.78 -1.61
CA LEU A 9 9.29 -21.61 -2.46
C LEU A 9 9.72 -21.87 -3.91
N GLU A 10 10.87 -22.52 -4.11
CA GLU A 10 11.37 -22.81 -5.45
C GLU A 10 10.56 -23.92 -6.13
N SER A 11 10.13 -24.95 -5.39
CA SER A 11 9.19 -25.97 -5.88
C SER A 11 7.88 -25.36 -6.37
N ARG A 12 7.31 -24.41 -5.61
CA ARG A 12 6.08 -23.71 -6.00
C ARG A 12 6.25 -22.89 -7.28
N LYS A 13 7.36 -22.16 -7.41
CA LYS A 13 7.67 -21.40 -8.64
C LYS A 13 7.82 -22.32 -9.84
N ASN A 14 8.50 -23.46 -9.68
CA ASN A 14 8.67 -24.43 -10.76
C ASN A 14 7.33 -25.02 -11.21
N CYS A 15 6.44 -25.36 -10.27
CA CYS A 15 5.08 -25.81 -10.56
C CYS A 15 4.26 -24.77 -11.35
N HIS A 16 4.24 -23.50 -10.92
CA HIS A 16 3.51 -22.47 -11.66
C HIS A 16 4.08 -22.22 -13.05
N ARG A 17 5.42 -22.26 -13.20
CA ARG A 17 6.07 -22.09 -14.50
C ARG A 17 5.73 -23.22 -15.47
N SER A 18 5.78 -24.48 -15.03
CA SER A 18 5.46 -25.62 -15.89
C SER A 18 3.97 -25.66 -16.27
N ARG A 19 3.08 -25.28 -15.34
CA ARG A 19 1.65 -25.06 -15.62
C ARG A 19 1.44 -24.06 -16.76
N ASP A 20 2.09 -22.89 -16.66
CA ASP A 20 1.89 -21.81 -17.64
C ASP A 20 2.38 -22.22 -19.02
N LEU A 21 3.50 -22.94 -19.11
CA LEU A 21 4.01 -23.50 -20.37
C LEU A 21 3.04 -24.53 -20.98
N PHE A 22 2.43 -25.38 -20.15
CA PHE A 22 1.45 -26.34 -20.62
C PHE A 22 0.17 -25.67 -21.14
N PHE A 23 -0.36 -24.66 -20.45
CA PHE A 23 -1.55 -23.93 -20.91
C PHE A 23 -1.27 -23.02 -22.11
N GLU A 24 -0.04 -22.49 -22.23
CA GLU A 24 0.42 -21.81 -23.45
C GLU A 24 0.46 -22.79 -24.64
N CYS A 25 0.94 -24.02 -24.43
CA CYS A 25 0.89 -25.07 -25.45
C CYS A 25 -0.55 -25.39 -25.86
N LEU A 26 -1.46 -25.59 -24.90
CA LEU A 26 -2.88 -25.86 -25.21
C LEU A 26 -3.50 -24.73 -26.03
N THR A 27 -3.23 -23.49 -25.63
CA THR A 27 -3.72 -22.29 -26.35
C THR A 27 -3.22 -22.25 -27.79
N ASN A 28 -1.97 -22.65 -28.04
CA ASN A 28 -1.36 -22.65 -29.36
C ASN A 28 -1.74 -23.86 -30.23
N ASN A 29 -2.37 -24.89 -29.64
CA ASN A 29 -2.72 -26.15 -30.30
C ASN A 29 -4.22 -26.45 -30.27
N ASP A 30 -5.06 -25.40 -30.22
CA ASP A 30 -6.52 -25.52 -30.21
C ASP A 30 -7.05 -26.46 -29.12
N GLU A 31 -6.46 -26.40 -27.93
CA GLU A 31 -6.79 -27.21 -26.75
C GLU A 31 -6.56 -28.73 -26.92
N ASP A 32 -5.79 -29.15 -27.92
CA ASP A 32 -5.44 -30.55 -28.15
C ASP A 32 -4.37 -31.01 -27.14
N GLU A 33 -4.80 -31.64 -26.04
CA GLU A 33 -3.91 -32.22 -25.02
C GLU A 33 -2.92 -33.25 -25.62
N GLY A 34 -3.28 -33.92 -26.74
CA GLY A 34 -2.42 -34.87 -27.43
C GLY A 34 -1.17 -34.25 -28.05
N LYS A 35 -1.26 -32.98 -28.48
CA LYS A 35 -0.11 -32.22 -29.01
C LYS A 35 0.80 -31.65 -27.91
N CYS A 36 0.33 -31.62 -26.67
CA CYS A 36 1.01 -31.02 -25.53
C CYS A 36 1.45 -32.03 -24.46
N GLN A 37 1.60 -33.31 -24.82
CA GLN A 37 1.95 -34.40 -23.89
C GLN A 37 3.28 -34.13 -23.16
N ARG A 38 4.25 -33.51 -23.83
CA ARG A 38 5.56 -33.20 -23.25
C ARG A 38 5.43 -32.18 -22.12
N GLU A 39 4.77 -31.07 -22.37
CA GLU A 39 4.53 -30.00 -21.41
C GLU A 39 3.64 -30.49 -20.27
N HIS A 40 2.64 -31.35 -20.57
CA HIS A 40 1.79 -31.98 -19.56
C HIS A 40 2.58 -32.87 -18.60
N ALA A 41 3.53 -33.67 -19.10
CA ALA A 41 4.39 -34.52 -18.28
C ALA A 41 5.29 -33.68 -17.35
N ILE A 42 5.84 -32.57 -17.85
CA ILE A 42 6.65 -31.65 -17.06
C ILE A 42 5.80 -30.98 -15.97
N PHE A 43 4.60 -30.51 -16.34
CA PHE A 43 3.63 -29.93 -15.41
C PHE A 43 3.23 -30.92 -14.30
N SER A 44 2.86 -32.15 -14.68
CA SER A 44 2.44 -33.20 -13.76
C SER A 44 3.54 -33.64 -12.80
N ARG A 45 4.81 -33.61 -13.24
CA ARG A 45 5.97 -33.93 -12.39
C ARG A 45 6.37 -32.79 -11.46
N ALA A 46 6.20 -31.53 -11.89
CA ALA A 46 6.61 -30.36 -11.14
C ALA A 46 5.59 -29.93 -10.07
N CYS A 47 4.33 -30.36 -10.20
CA CYS A 47 3.23 -29.99 -9.30
C CYS A 47 2.68 -31.18 -8.52
N PRO A 48 2.18 -30.98 -7.29
CA PRO A 48 1.37 -31.99 -6.61
C PRO A 48 0.14 -32.37 -7.45
N ALA A 49 -0.23 -33.65 -7.46
CA ALA A 49 -1.35 -34.16 -8.27
C ALA A 49 -2.68 -33.42 -8.01
N THR A 50 -2.94 -33.02 -6.75
CA THR A 50 -4.12 -32.23 -6.38
C THR A 50 -4.13 -30.84 -7.02
N TRP A 51 -2.96 -30.22 -7.21
CA TRP A 51 -2.82 -28.93 -7.88
C TRP A 51 -2.99 -29.07 -9.38
N VAL A 52 -2.44 -30.13 -9.98
CA VAL A 52 -2.63 -30.44 -11.41
C VAL A 52 -4.11 -30.54 -11.72
N GLN A 53 -4.85 -31.36 -10.96
CA GLN A 53 -6.30 -31.51 -11.09
C GLN A 53 -7.04 -30.18 -10.92
N HIS A 54 -6.69 -29.39 -9.90
CA HIS A 54 -7.30 -28.08 -9.65
C HIS A 54 -7.09 -27.12 -10.83
N PHE A 55 -5.86 -26.98 -11.32
CA PHE A 55 -5.53 -26.08 -12.41
C PHE A 55 -6.17 -26.52 -13.73
N MET A 56 -6.15 -27.82 -14.05
CA MET A 56 -6.82 -28.37 -15.23
C MET A 56 -8.31 -28.06 -15.23
N ARG A 57 -8.98 -28.31 -14.10
CA ARG A 57 -10.41 -28.00 -13.94
C ARG A 57 -10.69 -26.51 -14.10
N LYS A 58 -9.87 -25.66 -13.47
CA LYS A 58 -10.02 -24.20 -13.56
C LYS A 58 -9.83 -23.70 -14.99
N HIS A 59 -8.82 -24.20 -15.70
CA HIS A 59 -8.56 -23.81 -17.09
C HIS A 59 -9.72 -24.19 -18.03
N LYS A 60 -10.25 -25.42 -17.90
CA LYS A 60 -11.44 -25.86 -18.65
C LYS A 60 -12.65 -24.98 -18.37
N MET A 61 -12.89 -24.58 -17.13
CA MET A 61 -13.98 -23.67 -16.76
C MET A 61 -13.82 -22.25 -17.34
N GLU A 62 -12.60 -21.73 -17.40
CA GLU A 62 -12.33 -20.37 -17.92
C GLU A 62 -12.44 -20.28 -19.45
N ARG A 63 -12.30 -21.41 -20.16
CA ARG A 63 -12.33 -21.47 -21.63
C ARG A 63 -13.70 -21.82 -22.21
N THR A 64 -14.55 -22.55 -21.48
CA THR A 64 -15.89 -22.86 -21.98
C THR A 64 -16.87 -21.71 -21.71
N PRO A 65 -17.71 -21.33 -22.71
CA PRO A 65 -18.80 -20.40 -22.49
C PRO A 65 -19.76 -20.86 -21.38
N GLU A 66 -19.94 -22.17 -21.19
CA GLU A 66 -20.71 -22.72 -20.08
C GLU A 66 -20.02 -22.52 -18.72
N GLY A 67 -18.70 -22.68 -18.63
CA GLY A 67 -17.96 -22.50 -17.38
C GLY A 67 -17.97 -21.05 -16.88
N THR A 68 -17.98 -20.10 -17.81
CA THR A 68 -18.15 -18.67 -17.49
C THR A 68 -19.55 -18.38 -16.92
N LYS A 69 -20.60 -19.00 -17.50
CA LYS A 69 -21.98 -18.92 -16.97
C LYS A 69 -22.12 -19.60 -15.62
N GLU A 70 -21.51 -20.76 -15.43
CA GLU A 70 -21.54 -21.49 -14.16
C GLU A 70 -20.83 -20.73 -13.04
N MET A 71 -19.70 -20.07 -13.33
CA MET A 71 -19.02 -19.20 -12.36
C MET A 71 -19.88 -18.00 -11.97
N HIS A 72 -20.55 -17.37 -12.93
CA HIS A 72 -21.48 -16.27 -12.65
C HIS A 72 -22.66 -16.73 -11.80
N ASN A 73 -23.26 -17.88 -12.12
CA ASN A 73 -24.37 -18.47 -11.38
C ASN A 73 -23.97 -18.85 -9.94
N LYS A 74 -22.82 -19.50 -9.75
CA LYS A 74 -22.30 -19.84 -8.41
C LYS A 74 -21.91 -18.61 -7.59
N ALA A 75 -21.50 -17.52 -8.25
CA ALA A 75 -21.23 -16.24 -7.57
C ALA A 75 -22.53 -15.56 -7.15
N GLU A 76 -23.57 -15.60 -7.98
CA GLU A 76 -24.91 -15.13 -7.61
C GLU A 76 -25.55 -15.96 -6.51
N GLU A 77 -25.42 -17.29 -6.57
CA GLU A 77 -25.94 -18.20 -5.55
C GLU A 77 -25.31 -17.93 -4.20
N ARG A 78 -23.98 -17.77 -4.13
CA ARG A 78 -23.29 -17.35 -2.90
C ARG A 78 -23.72 -15.98 -2.40
N ARG A 79 -24.01 -15.03 -3.28
CA ARG A 79 -24.58 -13.72 -2.89
C ARG A 79 -25.98 -13.88 -2.31
N ARG A 80 -26.81 -14.75 -2.88
CA ARG A 80 -28.15 -15.06 -2.37
C ARG A 80 -28.09 -15.76 -1.02
N GLU A 81 -27.22 -16.76 -0.86
CA GLU A 81 -26.98 -17.45 0.41
C GLU A 81 -26.49 -16.49 1.50
N HIS A 82 -25.52 -15.62 1.18
CA HIS A 82 -25.03 -14.62 2.12
C HIS A 82 -26.12 -13.61 2.53
N THR A 83 -26.97 -13.20 1.58
CA THR A 83 -28.10 -12.31 1.86
C THR A 83 -29.17 -13.00 2.72
N ALA A 84 -29.48 -14.27 2.43
CA ALA A 84 -30.41 -15.07 3.20
C ALA A 84 -29.91 -15.37 4.63
N GLN A 85 -28.60 -15.59 4.79
CA GLN A 85 -27.95 -15.77 6.09
C GLN A 85 -28.05 -14.49 6.93
N GLN A 86 -27.75 -13.32 6.33
CA GLN A 86 -27.91 -12.03 7.00
C GLN A 86 -29.37 -11.70 7.37
N GLN A 87 -30.34 -12.17 6.59
CA GLN A 87 -31.76 -12.01 6.92
C GLN A 87 -32.20 -12.95 8.04
N LYS A 88 -31.69 -14.18 8.10
CA LYS A 88 -31.95 -15.12 9.21
C LYS A 88 -31.34 -14.66 10.54
N GLU A 89 -30.14 -14.09 10.50
CA GLU A 89 -29.45 -13.58 11.69
C GLU A 89 -30.16 -12.38 12.35
N ASN A 90 -31.03 -11.69 11.61
CA ASN A 90 -31.81 -10.56 12.11
C ASN A 90 -33.25 -10.91 12.54
N GLY A 91 -33.69 -12.18 12.42
CA GLY A 91 -35.12 -12.52 12.44
C GLY A 91 -35.63 -13.59 13.40
N GLU A 92 -34.80 -14.44 14.01
CA GLU A 92 -35.34 -15.60 14.78
C GLU A 92 -34.92 -15.64 16.27
N PRO A 93 -35.88 -15.81 17.20
CA PRO A 93 -35.58 -16.15 18.59
C PRO A 93 -35.12 -17.61 18.72
N LYS A 94 -34.08 -17.82 19.54
CA LYS A 94 -33.46 -19.13 19.79
C LYS A 94 -34.49 -20.16 20.30
N ARG A 95 -34.68 -21.25 19.55
CA ARG A 95 -35.30 -22.49 20.05
C ARG A 95 -34.23 -23.45 20.56
N GLU A 96 -34.51 -24.05 21.70
CA GLU A 96 -33.72 -25.10 22.35
C GLU A 96 -33.66 -26.36 21.46
N ILE A 97 -32.46 -26.94 21.34
CA ILE A 97 -32.21 -28.17 20.59
C ILE A 97 -32.05 -29.33 21.57
N GLY A 98 -32.92 -30.32 21.43
CA GLY A 98 -32.87 -31.60 22.13
C GLY A 98 -31.76 -32.52 21.62
N GLN A 99 -31.24 -33.33 22.54
CA GLN A 99 -30.17 -34.30 22.36
C GLN A 99 -30.57 -35.46 21.44
N PHE A 100 -29.71 -35.80 20.48
CA PHE A 100 -29.68 -37.12 19.83
C PHE A 100 -28.23 -37.57 19.68
N GLY A 101 -27.89 -38.66 20.38
CA GLY A 101 -26.57 -39.30 20.33
C GLY A 101 -26.42 -40.15 19.07
N LYS A 102 -25.46 -39.77 18.22
CA LYS A 102 -24.81 -40.66 17.26
C LYS A 102 -23.31 -40.38 17.31
N GLU A 103 -22.53 -41.45 17.41
CA GLU A 103 -21.07 -41.40 17.48
C GLU A 103 -20.50 -40.73 16.23
N SER A 104 -19.87 -39.57 16.41
CA SER A 104 -19.25 -38.78 15.36
C SER A 104 -17.91 -39.38 14.93
N THR A 105 -17.67 -39.46 13.63
CA THR A 105 -16.40 -39.91 13.06
C THR A 105 -15.28 -38.89 13.33
N PRO A 106 -14.00 -39.32 13.41
CA PRO A 106 -12.86 -38.45 13.76
C PRO A 106 -12.74 -37.18 12.91
N THR A 107 -13.13 -37.23 11.63
CA THR A 107 -13.09 -36.10 10.70
C THR A 107 -14.10 -35.00 11.04
N GLN A 108 -15.25 -35.34 11.63
CA GLN A 108 -16.25 -34.34 12.04
C GLN A 108 -15.80 -33.55 13.28
N SER A 109 -15.07 -34.19 14.19
CA SER A 109 -14.51 -33.55 15.38
C SER A 109 -13.49 -32.47 15.04
N HIS A 110 -12.59 -32.73 14.09
CA HIS A 110 -11.57 -31.75 13.67
C HIS A 110 -12.20 -30.50 13.05
N HIS A 111 -13.19 -30.65 12.17
CA HIS A 111 -13.88 -29.49 11.56
C HIS A 111 -14.66 -28.67 12.57
N LEU A 112 -15.24 -29.31 13.59
CA LEU A 112 -15.91 -28.60 14.67
C LEU A 112 -14.91 -27.77 15.48
N GLN A 113 -13.73 -28.33 15.79
CA GLN A 113 -12.67 -27.63 16.51
C GLN A 113 -12.10 -26.44 15.71
N GLU A 114 -11.88 -26.60 14.40
CA GLU A 114 -11.46 -25.50 13.52
C GLU A 114 -12.49 -24.37 13.47
N ARG A 115 -13.79 -24.72 13.46
CA ARG A 115 -14.87 -23.74 13.47
C ARG A 115 -14.91 -22.97 14.78
N ILE A 116 -14.83 -23.66 15.92
CA ILE A 116 -14.78 -23.02 17.25
C ILE A 116 -13.60 -22.05 17.32
N VAL A 117 -12.40 -22.49 16.92
CA VAL A 117 -11.21 -21.63 16.87
C VAL A 117 -11.42 -20.40 16.02
N ARG A 118 -12.04 -20.55 14.84
CA ARG A 118 -12.31 -19.45 13.93
C ARG A 118 -13.29 -18.45 14.53
N ASP A 119 -14.38 -18.94 15.13
CA ASP A 119 -15.42 -18.10 15.71
C ASP A 119 -14.88 -17.35 16.94
N THR A 120 -14.11 -18.02 17.80
CA THR A 120 -13.39 -17.42 18.93
C THR A 120 -12.39 -16.36 18.48
N HIS A 121 -11.61 -16.62 17.43
CA HIS A 121 -10.71 -15.63 16.87
C HIS A 121 -11.47 -14.38 16.38
N LEU A 122 -12.60 -14.56 15.70
CA LEU A 122 -13.42 -13.43 15.24
C LEU A 122 -13.97 -12.62 16.42
N GLN A 123 -14.37 -13.28 17.52
CA GLN A 123 -14.79 -12.60 18.75
C GLN A 123 -13.66 -11.79 19.39
N LEU A 124 -12.46 -12.36 19.53
CA LEU A 124 -11.28 -11.62 20.04
C LEU A 124 -10.93 -10.42 19.17
N VAL A 125 -11.01 -10.56 17.84
CA VAL A 125 -10.80 -9.45 16.90
C VAL A 125 -11.87 -8.37 17.09
N GLU A 126 -13.11 -8.74 17.37
CA GLU A 126 -14.18 -7.77 17.64
C GLU A 126 -13.96 -7.05 18.97
N PHE A 127 -13.56 -7.77 20.03
CA PHE A 127 -13.17 -7.16 21.31
C PHE A 127 -11.99 -6.20 21.16
N TYR A 128 -11.00 -6.54 20.33
CA TYR A 128 -9.90 -5.63 19.98
C TYR A 128 -10.42 -4.35 19.33
N LYS A 129 -11.23 -4.49 18.27
CA LYS A 129 -11.76 -3.37 17.49
C LYS A 129 -12.69 -2.46 18.28
N THR A 130 -13.39 -3.01 19.28
CA THR A 130 -14.33 -2.29 20.15
C THR A 130 -13.70 -1.83 21.46
N ASN A 131 -12.38 -2.01 21.62
CA ASN A 131 -11.63 -1.66 22.82
C ASN A 131 -12.21 -2.26 24.11
N GLN A 132 -12.48 -3.57 24.07
CA GLN A 132 -13.02 -4.37 25.17
C GLN A 132 -12.01 -5.41 25.69
N PRO A 133 -10.82 -4.96 26.19
CA PRO A 133 -9.75 -5.89 26.56
C PRO A 133 -10.14 -6.82 27.71
N LYS A 134 -11.01 -6.40 28.63
CA LYS A 134 -11.49 -7.24 29.74
C LYS A 134 -12.23 -8.47 29.22
N GLN A 135 -13.25 -8.28 28.39
CA GLN A 135 -14.04 -9.36 27.80
C GLN A 135 -13.17 -10.31 26.96
N GLY A 136 -12.20 -9.74 26.24
CA GLY A 136 -11.21 -10.54 25.49
C GLY A 136 -10.34 -11.40 26.39
N LEU A 137 -9.88 -10.88 27.53
CA LEU A 137 -9.07 -11.62 28.50
C LEU A 137 -9.88 -12.65 29.30
N ASP A 138 -11.13 -12.35 29.64
CA ASP A 138 -12.07 -13.31 30.24
C ASP A 138 -12.28 -14.52 29.32
N LEU A 139 -12.52 -14.27 28.02
CA LEU A 139 -12.62 -15.31 27.01
C LEU A 139 -11.31 -16.10 26.90
N LEU A 140 -10.17 -15.42 26.92
CA LEU A 140 -8.85 -16.06 26.85
C LEU A 140 -8.61 -16.99 28.03
N ASN A 141 -8.91 -16.57 29.26
CA ASN A 141 -8.81 -17.40 30.46
C ASN A 141 -9.65 -18.68 30.32
N SER A 142 -10.89 -18.56 29.84
CA SER A 142 -11.76 -19.73 29.61
C SER A 142 -11.17 -20.71 28.59
N LEU A 143 -10.54 -20.22 27.51
CA LEU A 143 -9.88 -21.07 26.52
C LEU A 143 -8.65 -21.79 27.09
N ILE A 144 -7.93 -21.13 28.01
CA ILE A 144 -6.76 -21.69 28.70
C ILE A 144 -7.20 -22.83 29.62
N GLU A 145 -8.24 -22.61 30.42
CA GLU A 145 -8.83 -23.63 31.29
C GLU A 145 -9.31 -24.86 30.51
N GLN A 146 -9.82 -24.64 29.29
CA GLN A 146 -10.29 -25.70 28.40
C GLN A 146 -9.18 -26.34 27.56
N GLY A 147 -7.94 -25.86 27.61
CA GLY A 147 -6.83 -26.35 26.78
C GLY A 147 -7.05 -26.16 25.27
N GLN A 148 -7.84 -25.15 24.87
CA GLN A 148 -8.24 -24.90 23.47
C GLN A 148 -7.38 -23.83 22.77
N LEU A 149 -6.32 -23.39 23.42
CA LEU A 149 -5.47 -22.32 22.91
C LEU A 149 -4.59 -22.81 21.76
N ASN A 150 -4.46 -22.00 20.71
CA ASN A 150 -3.51 -22.24 19.63
C ASN A 150 -2.68 -20.98 19.35
N ARG A 151 -1.70 -21.10 18.46
CA ARG A 151 -0.77 -20.02 18.09
C ARG A 151 -1.47 -18.71 17.71
N LYS A 152 -2.60 -18.78 17.01
CA LYS A 152 -3.32 -17.59 16.55
C LYS A 152 -4.02 -16.89 17.72
N LEU A 153 -4.74 -17.67 18.53
CA LEU A 153 -5.43 -17.17 19.72
C LEU A 153 -4.46 -16.64 20.78
N LEU A 154 -3.26 -17.24 20.89
CA LEU A 154 -2.18 -16.72 21.73
C LEU A 154 -1.75 -15.32 21.33
N LEU A 155 -1.51 -15.09 20.04
CA LEU A 155 -1.13 -13.76 19.55
C LEU A 155 -2.24 -12.73 19.80
N ASP A 156 -3.51 -13.11 19.59
CA ASP A 156 -4.65 -12.24 19.90
C ASP A 156 -4.74 -11.96 21.41
N GLY A 157 -4.46 -12.96 22.25
CA GLY A 157 -4.40 -12.81 23.70
C GLY A 157 -3.30 -11.84 24.16
N VAL A 158 -2.12 -11.90 23.55
CA VAL A 158 -1.03 -10.94 23.79
C VAL A 158 -1.46 -9.52 23.39
N LYS A 159 -2.15 -9.36 22.24
CA LYS A 159 -2.72 -8.07 21.83
C LYS A 159 -3.79 -7.57 22.81
N MET A 160 -4.65 -8.45 23.34
CA MET A 160 -5.64 -8.09 24.38
C MET A 160 -4.98 -7.59 25.65
N LEU A 161 -3.92 -8.27 26.11
CA LEU A 161 -3.19 -7.86 27.29
C LEU A 161 -2.51 -6.51 27.06
N ALA A 162 -1.82 -6.33 25.93
CA ALA A 162 -1.22 -5.05 25.57
C ALA A 162 -2.28 -3.93 25.46
N LEU A 163 -3.46 -4.22 24.91
CA LEU A 163 -4.58 -3.27 24.80
C LEU A 163 -5.08 -2.84 26.18
N LYS A 164 -5.13 -3.76 27.15
CA LYS A 164 -5.46 -3.44 28.55
C LYS A 164 -4.49 -2.43 29.14
N PHE A 165 -3.18 -2.66 28.98
CA PHE A 165 -2.15 -1.73 29.46
C PHE A 165 -2.16 -0.39 28.70
N ALA A 166 -2.48 -0.40 27.40
CA ALA A 166 -2.65 0.80 26.60
C ALA A 166 -3.89 1.61 27.01
N GLY A 167 -4.96 0.94 27.44
CA GLY A 167 -6.21 1.57 27.88
C GLY A 167 -6.16 2.15 29.29
N ASN A 168 -5.42 1.52 30.20
CA ASN A 168 -5.36 1.92 31.61
C ASN A 168 -3.92 1.99 32.10
N GLY A 169 -3.33 3.19 32.11
CA GLY A 169 -1.96 3.44 32.56
C GLY A 169 -1.67 3.10 34.03
N LYS A 170 -2.72 2.80 34.81
CA LYS A 170 -2.62 2.40 36.23
C LYS A 170 -2.78 0.91 36.47
N CYS A 171 -3.06 0.10 35.44
CA CYS A 171 -3.23 -1.33 35.63
C CYS A 171 -1.89 -1.98 36.03
N ARG A 172 -1.87 -2.75 37.12
CA ARG A 172 -0.77 -3.67 37.40
C ARG A 172 -1.11 -5.05 36.84
N ASP A 173 -0.08 -5.83 36.61
CA ASP A 173 -0.23 -7.20 36.16
C ASP A 173 -0.93 -8.03 37.25
N GLY A 174 -1.98 -8.76 36.88
CA GLY A 174 -2.76 -9.61 37.80
C GLY A 174 -3.81 -8.93 38.68
N ASP A 175 -4.00 -7.60 38.63
CA ASP A 175 -4.91 -6.85 39.54
C ASP A 175 -6.40 -7.28 39.48
N ASP A 176 -6.82 -8.00 38.45
CA ASP A 176 -8.21 -8.37 38.18
C ASP A 176 -8.42 -9.87 37.93
N GLY A 177 -7.44 -10.71 38.28
CA GLY A 177 -7.51 -12.16 38.07
C GLY A 177 -7.41 -12.58 36.59
N HIS A 178 -7.13 -11.65 35.67
CA HIS A 178 -6.81 -12.00 34.29
C HIS A 178 -5.42 -12.62 34.19
N ILE A 179 -5.16 -13.29 33.06
CA ILE A 179 -3.84 -13.82 32.74
C ILE A 179 -2.74 -12.77 32.89
N THR A 180 -1.61 -13.19 33.46
CA THR A 180 -0.44 -12.35 33.71
C THR A 180 0.57 -12.42 32.58
N VAL A 181 1.47 -11.44 32.51
CA VAL A 181 2.56 -11.40 31.52
C VAL A 181 3.44 -12.66 31.61
N PRO A 182 3.91 -13.12 32.79
CA PRO A 182 4.73 -14.33 32.89
C PRO A 182 4.04 -15.58 32.36
N VAL A 183 2.74 -15.74 32.63
CA VAL A 183 1.97 -16.90 32.15
C VAL A 183 1.86 -16.87 30.63
N LEU A 184 1.49 -15.74 30.02
CA LEU A 184 1.45 -15.63 28.56
C LEU A 184 2.82 -15.86 27.92
N ARG A 185 3.90 -15.36 28.54
CA ARG A 185 5.27 -15.53 28.04
C ARG A 185 5.66 -17.01 28.01
N GLU A 186 5.41 -17.75 29.09
CA GLU A 186 5.68 -19.19 29.15
C GLU A 186 4.87 -19.95 28.09
N MET A 187 3.57 -19.66 27.97
CA MET A 187 2.71 -20.30 26.97
C MET A 187 3.19 -20.01 25.54
N CYS A 188 3.55 -18.76 25.25
CA CYS A 188 4.08 -18.36 23.94
C CYS A 188 5.39 -19.07 23.62
N ALA A 189 6.28 -19.23 24.60
CA ALA A 189 7.55 -19.94 24.44
C ALA A 189 7.35 -21.42 24.10
N ARG A 190 6.31 -22.07 24.66
CA ARG A 190 5.97 -23.47 24.34
C ARG A 190 5.29 -23.62 22.98
N GLU A 191 4.37 -22.72 22.65
CA GLU A 191 3.41 -22.96 21.56
C GLU A 191 3.76 -22.30 20.22
N LEU A 192 4.41 -21.12 20.20
CA LEU A 192 4.60 -20.35 18.96
C LEU A 192 5.64 -20.93 18.00
N GLY A 193 6.49 -21.84 18.47
CA GLY A 193 7.54 -22.49 17.68
C GLY A 193 8.65 -21.53 17.24
N GLU A 194 9.37 -21.89 16.18
CA GLU A 194 10.59 -21.19 15.72
C GLU A 194 10.33 -19.96 14.83
N ASN A 195 9.09 -19.46 14.71
CA ASN A 195 8.82 -18.29 13.88
C ASN A 195 9.33 -17.01 14.56
N LEU A 196 10.58 -16.66 14.26
CA LEU A 196 11.31 -15.54 14.87
C LEU A 196 10.55 -14.20 14.79
N HIS A 197 9.76 -13.97 13.75
CA HIS A 197 9.01 -12.72 13.59
C HIS A 197 7.79 -12.64 14.52
N ILE A 198 7.05 -13.73 14.65
CA ILE A 198 5.91 -13.80 15.59
C ILE A 198 6.43 -13.73 17.03
N VAL A 199 7.49 -14.47 17.33
CA VAL A 199 8.14 -14.43 18.66
C VAL A 199 8.61 -13.01 18.99
N ALA A 200 9.29 -12.33 18.06
CA ALA A 200 9.72 -10.95 18.28
C ALA A 200 8.54 -9.99 18.51
N THR A 201 7.40 -10.21 17.84
CA THR A 201 6.18 -9.41 18.03
C THR A 201 5.60 -9.61 19.43
N VAL A 202 5.54 -10.85 19.89
CA VAL A 202 5.03 -11.19 21.22
C VAL A 202 5.95 -10.63 22.31
N GLU A 203 7.25 -10.87 22.19
CA GLU A 203 8.26 -10.35 23.11
C GLU A 203 8.20 -8.82 23.17
N LEU A 204 8.06 -8.13 22.03
CA LEU A 204 7.94 -6.67 21.98
C LEU A 204 6.75 -6.16 22.81
N LEU A 205 5.58 -6.78 22.64
CA LEU A 205 4.37 -6.37 23.34
C LEU A 205 4.42 -6.72 24.83
N LEU A 206 4.93 -7.89 25.21
CA LEU A 206 5.05 -8.30 26.60
C LEU A 206 6.14 -7.51 27.35
N ASP A 207 7.29 -7.23 26.71
CA ASP A 207 8.35 -6.39 27.27
C ASP A 207 7.82 -4.97 27.51
N ALA A 208 7.03 -4.43 26.59
CA ALA A 208 6.34 -3.17 26.77
C ALA A 208 5.33 -3.19 27.93
N CYS A 209 4.56 -4.26 28.12
CA CYS A 209 3.68 -4.41 29.29
C CYS A 209 4.48 -4.30 30.60
N GLU A 210 5.70 -4.84 30.65
CA GLU A 210 6.62 -4.82 31.80
C GLU A 210 7.52 -3.57 31.88
N ARG A 211 7.36 -2.58 30.98
CA ARG A 211 8.22 -1.38 30.86
C ARG A 211 9.70 -1.70 30.54
N ARG A 212 9.96 -2.79 29.82
CA ARG A 212 11.30 -3.19 29.36
C ARG A 212 11.53 -2.68 27.93
N TRP A 213 12.05 -1.46 27.83
CA TRP A 213 12.24 -0.77 26.55
C TRP A 213 13.62 -0.96 25.93
N ASP A 214 14.56 -1.57 26.65
CA ASP A 214 15.96 -1.76 26.26
C ASP A 214 16.15 -2.60 24.98
N ARG A 215 15.21 -3.50 24.70
CA ARG A 215 15.22 -4.39 23.51
C ARG A 215 14.31 -3.91 22.37
N MET A 216 13.68 -2.75 22.53
CA MET A 216 12.59 -2.31 21.68
C MET A 216 13.00 -2.18 20.20
N SER A 217 14.09 -1.47 19.90
CA SER A 217 14.56 -1.28 18.51
C SER A 217 14.91 -2.62 17.84
N GLU A 218 15.54 -3.55 18.57
CA GLU A 218 15.88 -4.89 18.05
C GLU A 218 14.62 -5.68 17.68
N LEU A 219 13.61 -5.66 18.56
CA LEU A 219 12.37 -6.41 18.37
C LEU A 219 11.47 -5.78 17.30
N MET A 220 11.38 -4.45 17.23
CA MET A 220 10.61 -3.72 16.21
C MET A 220 11.11 -3.97 14.78
N ALA A 221 12.43 -4.15 14.60
CA ALA A 221 13.01 -4.49 13.31
C ALA A 221 12.48 -5.83 12.78
N LYS A 222 12.21 -6.78 13.69
CA LYS A 222 11.78 -8.16 13.39
C LYS A 222 10.26 -8.36 13.48
N ALA A 223 9.54 -7.49 14.16
CA ALA A 223 8.10 -7.64 14.42
C ALA A 223 7.26 -7.64 13.13
N VAL A 224 6.21 -8.47 13.15
CA VAL A 224 5.09 -8.44 12.19
C VAL A 224 3.97 -7.56 12.74
N PHE A 225 2.98 -7.23 11.90
CA PHE A 225 1.84 -6.38 12.30
C PHE A 225 2.29 -5.01 12.88
N LYS A 226 3.20 -4.32 12.17
CA LYS A 226 3.79 -3.06 12.64
C LYS A 226 2.75 -2.00 13.02
N THR A 227 1.63 -1.93 12.30
CA THR A 227 0.51 -1.02 12.63
C THR A 227 -0.07 -1.29 14.02
N ASP A 228 -0.44 -2.54 14.31
CA ASP A 228 -1.01 -2.93 15.61
C ASP A 228 0.01 -2.68 16.73
N CYS A 229 1.27 -3.07 16.50
CA CYS A 229 2.34 -2.87 17.47
C CYS A 229 2.54 -1.38 17.76
N PHE A 230 2.56 -0.53 16.74
CA PHE A 230 2.66 0.92 16.92
C PHE A 230 1.53 1.46 17.79
N ASN A 231 0.27 1.14 17.46
CA ASN A 231 -0.90 1.63 18.20
C ASN A 231 -0.89 1.21 19.68
N LEU A 232 -0.49 -0.04 19.96
CA LEU A 232 -0.39 -0.58 21.32
C LEU A 232 0.76 0.03 22.11
N LEU A 233 1.96 0.08 21.54
CA LEU A 233 3.15 0.63 22.18
C LEU A 233 3.02 2.13 22.45
N ALA A 234 2.54 2.89 21.45
CA ALA A 234 2.28 4.32 21.59
C ALA A 234 1.18 4.58 22.63
N GLY A 235 0.13 3.75 22.66
CA GLY A 235 -0.92 3.80 23.67
C GLY A 235 -0.38 3.56 25.10
N MET A 236 0.47 2.55 25.29
CA MET A 236 1.10 2.27 26.57
C MET A 236 2.03 3.40 27.03
N ALA A 237 2.86 3.93 26.14
CA ALA A 237 3.77 5.05 26.43
C ALA A 237 2.98 6.29 26.86
N LEU A 238 1.91 6.65 26.13
CA LEU A 238 1.05 7.78 26.49
C LEU A 238 0.32 7.57 27.81
N ALA A 239 -0.26 6.40 28.03
CA ALA A 239 -0.99 6.09 29.26
C ALA A 239 -0.08 6.19 30.51
N ARG A 240 1.23 6.03 30.34
CA ARG A 240 2.25 6.13 31.40
C ARG A 240 2.98 7.47 31.43
N HIS A 241 2.65 8.40 30.53
CA HIS A 241 3.37 9.67 30.34
C HIS A 241 4.87 9.49 30.01
N GLU A 242 5.24 8.43 29.28
CA GLU A 242 6.60 8.11 28.87
C GLU A 242 6.90 8.67 27.46
N LEU A 243 7.00 10.00 27.33
CA LEU A 243 7.13 10.66 26.01
C LEU A 243 8.43 10.33 25.26
N ASP A 244 9.54 10.11 25.96
CA ASP A 244 10.81 9.68 25.33
C ASP A 244 10.66 8.32 24.63
N THR A 245 9.93 7.39 25.29
CA THR A 245 9.58 6.10 24.70
C THR A 245 8.67 6.28 23.49
N LEU A 246 7.66 7.15 23.58
CA LEU A 246 6.76 7.42 22.45
C LEU A 246 7.51 7.96 21.24
N GLU A 247 8.46 8.89 21.43
CA GLU A 247 9.30 9.41 20.35
C GLU A 247 10.13 8.31 19.71
N THR A 248 10.72 7.42 20.52
CA THR A 248 11.49 6.27 20.03
C THR A 248 10.59 5.32 19.21
N VAL A 249 9.40 5.00 19.72
CA VAL A 249 8.39 4.20 18.99
C VAL A 249 8.04 4.86 17.66
N CYS A 250 7.85 6.18 17.64
CA CYS A 250 7.58 6.92 16.41
C CYS A 250 8.77 6.89 15.45
N GLN A 251 10.00 7.03 15.91
CA GLN A 251 11.18 7.01 15.04
C GLN A 251 11.43 5.64 14.41
N GLU A 252 11.26 4.57 15.19
CA GLU A 252 11.57 3.19 14.77
C GLU A 252 10.47 2.55 13.92
N MET A 253 9.20 2.94 14.13
CA MET A 253 8.05 2.33 13.45
C MET A 253 7.45 3.17 12.32
N SER A 254 7.72 4.47 12.27
CA SER A 254 7.26 5.38 11.21
C SER A 254 8.19 5.31 9.98
N PRO A 255 7.73 5.50 8.71
CA PRO A 255 6.62 6.35 8.27
C PRO A 255 5.55 5.62 7.45
N LYS A 256 4.86 4.61 8.00
CA LYS A 256 3.81 3.88 7.25
C LYS A 256 2.40 3.98 7.82
N VAL A 257 2.22 4.52 9.03
CA VAL A 257 0.92 4.58 9.70
C VAL A 257 0.75 5.96 10.36
N PRO A 258 -0.22 6.79 9.95
CA PRO A 258 -0.54 8.03 10.66
C PRO A 258 -1.21 7.74 12.01
N PHE A 259 -0.96 8.58 13.02
CA PHE A 259 -1.62 8.49 14.34
C PHE A 259 -3.15 8.37 14.26
N SER A 260 -3.76 8.93 13.20
CA SER A 260 -5.21 9.02 13.02
C SER A 260 -5.86 7.80 12.36
N GLN A 261 -5.09 6.87 11.78
CA GLN A 261 -5.67 5.81 10.93
C GLN A 261 -6.56 4.81 11.68
N GLU A 262 -6.50 4.77 13.01
CA GLU A 262 -7.37 3.93 13.85
C GLU A 262 -7.88 4.69 15.08
N SER A 263 -8.76 5.67 14.85
CA SER A 263 -9.47 6.42 15.90
C SER A 263 -10.24 5.59 16.93
N ARG A 264 -10.36 4.26 16.71
CA ARG A 264 -10.98 3.31 17.63
C ARG A 264 -10.03 2.80 18.72
N HIS A 265 -8.73 3.05 18.60
CA HIS A 265 -7.76 2.59 19.58
C HIS A 265 -7.70 3.53 20.79
N PRO A 266 -7.56 3.02 22.04
CA PRO A 266 -7.45 3.84 23.26
C PRO A 266 -6.33 4.89 23.21
N PHE A 267 -5.33 4.64 22.37
CA PHE A 267 -4.28 5.61 22.01
C PHE A 267 -4.82 7.01 21.73
N TRP A 268 -5.83 7.15 20.85
CA TRP A 268 -6.31 8.46 20.43
C TRP A 268 -6.98 9.23 21.57
N ALA A 269 -7.74 8.54 22.43
CA ALA A 269 -8.36 9.15 23.61
C ALA A 269 -7.30 9.66 24.59
N HIS A 270 -6.26 8.86 24.87
CA HIS A 270 -5.14 9.26 25.73
C HIS A 270 -4.34 10.42 25.13
N PHE A 271 -4.10 10.38 23.82
CA PHE A 271 -3.45 11.46 23.08
C PHE A 271 -4.21 12.79 23.26
N LEU A 272 -5.53 12.80 23.01
CA LEU A 272 -6.35 14.00 23.19
C LEU A 272 -6.38 14.48 24.65
N ASN A 273 -6.43 13.56 25.62
CA ASN A 273 -6.40 13.92 27.04
C ASN A 273 -5.06 14.55 27.45
N CYS A 274 -3.94 14.04 26.94
CA CYS A 274 -2.63 14.65 27.16
C CYS A 274 -2.57 16.06 26.57
N LEU A 275 -3.12 16.27 25.37
CA LEU A 275 -3.17 17.60 24.75
C LEU A 275 -3.99 18.61 25.57
N ARG A 276 -5.14 18.19 26.12
CA ARG A 276 -5.99 19.04 26.97
C ARG A 276 -5.32 19.47 28.27
N GLY A 277 -4.38 18.67 28.78
CA GLY A 277 -3.61 19.01 29.98
C GLY A 277 -2.70 20.23 29.78
N GLY A 278 -2.37 20.57 28.53
CA GLY A 278 -1.45 21.67 28.21
C GLY A 278 -0.01 21.40 28.67
N GLY A 279 0.75 22.47 28.90
CA GLY A 279 2.13 22.38 29.35
C GLY A 279 3.13 21.94 28.27
N ALA A 280 4.33 21.56 28.71
CA ALA A 280 5.43 21.16 27.83
C ALA A 280 5.17 19.81 27.14
N ASP A 281 4.52 18.87 27.84
CA ASP A 281 4.21 17.55 27.30
C ASP A 281 3.20 17.62 26.15
N ALA A 282 2.14 18.43 26.28
CA ALA A 282 1.17 18.64 25.21
C ALA A 282 1.83 19.29 23.97
N GLU A 283 2.75 20.23 24.17
CA GLU A 283 3.48 20.88 23.10
C GLU A 283 4.42 19.92 22.37
N ARG A 284 5.18 19.13 23.13
CA ARG A 284 6.04 18.07 22.62
C ARG A 284 5.25 17.03 21.83
N LEU A 285 4.10 16.62 22.37
CA LEU A 285 3.22 15.63 21.74
C LEU A 285 2.57 16.16 20.45
N MET A 286 2.10 17.40 20.45
CA MET A 286 1.54 18.03 19.25
C MET A 286 2.60 18.18 18.17
N LYS A 287 3.82 18.61 18.54
CA LYS A 287 4.97 18.67 17.63
C LYS A 287 5.27 17.31 17.03
N LEU A 288 5.33 16.25 17.85
CA LEU A 288 5.58 14.88 17.39
C LEU A 288 4.53 14.42 16.37
N TYR A 289 3.24 14.64 16.64
CA TYR A 289 2.17 14.29 15.72
C TYR A 289 2.31 15.01 14.37
N MET A 290 2.67 16.30 14.42
CA MET A 290 2.74 17.15 13.24
C MET A 290 3.99 16.86 12.40
N ASP A 291 5.12 16.61 13.05
CA ASP A 291 6.34 16.14 12.41
C ASP A 291 6.10 14.78 11.73
N GLN A 292 5.28 13.91 12.32
CA GLN A 292 4.88 12.66 11.69
C GLN A 292 4.05 12.90 10.43
N LEU A 293 3.04 13.79 10.45
CA LEU A 293 2.24 14.12 9.27
C LEU A 293 3.10 14.72 8.14
N VAL A 294 4.07 15.56 8.48
CA VAL A 294 5.07 16.10 7.56
C VAL A 294 5.92 14.98 6.95
N MET A 295 6.49 14.11 7.80
CA MET A 295 7.36 13.03 7.36
C MET A 295 6.65 11.99 6.49
N LEU A 296 5.39 11.67 6.80
CA LEU A 296 4.56 10.76 6.01
C LEU A 296 4.33 11.30 4.59
N ASP A 297 4.25 12.64 4.45
CA ASP A 297 3.95 13.32 3.20
C ASP A 297 2.73 12.69 2.47
N HIS A 298 1.81 12.17 3.28
CA HIS A 298 0.55 11.61 2.80
C HIS A 298 -0.48 12.74 2.84
N PRO A 299 -1.20 12.97 1.73
CA PRO A 299 -2.35 13.87 1.75
C PRO A 299 -3.31 13.45 2.86
N VAL A 300 -3.64 14.40 3.72
CA VAL A 300 -4.62 14.24 4.80
C VAL A 300 -6.01 14.32 4.17
N ASP A 301 -6.75 13.22 4.23
CA ASP A 301 -8.12 13.18 3.71
C ASP A 301 -9.11 13.89 4.66
N GLU A 302 -10.40 13.88 4.34
CA GLU A 302 -11.42 14.53 5.17
C GLU A 302 -11.58 13.87 6.56
N HIS A 303 -11.32 12.57 6.68
CA HIS A 303 -11.38 11.85 7.96
C HIS A 303 -10.19 12.21 8.85
N ASP A 304 -8.97 12.18 8.30
CA ASP A 304 -7.76 12.56 9.02
C ASP A 304 -7.78 14.06 9.39
N ALA A 305 -8.35 14.92 8.54
CA ALA A 305 -8.51 16.34 8.82
C ALA A 305 -9.42 16.60 10.03
N PHE A 306 -10.45 15.78 10.23
CA PHE A 306 -11.30 15.86 11.42
C PHE A 306 -10.52 15.56 12.70
N HIS A 307 -9.68 14.53 12.69
CA HIS A 307 -8.82 14.18 13.84
C HIS A 307 -7.79 15.26 14.12
N LEU A 308 -7.13 15.75 13.07
CA LEU A 308 -6.18 16.86 13.17
C LEU A 308 -6.83 18.12 13.78
N LYS A 309 -8.03 18.48 13.31
CA LYS A 309 -8.81 19.58 13.87
C LYS A 309 -9.11 19.36 15.35
N THR A 310 -9.55 18.17 15.71
CA THR A 310 -9.88 17.81 17.11
C THR A 310 -8.65 17.90 18.01
N ALA A 311 -7.49 17.44 17.55
CA ALA A 311 -6.22 17.54 18.27
C ALA A 311 -5.81 19.02 18.49
N LEU A 312 -5.89 19.84 17.44
CA LEU A 312 -5.58 21.27 17.51
C LEU A 312 -6.52 22.02 18.46
N GLU A 313 -7.82 21.71 18.43
CA GLU A 313 -8.82 22.26 19.36
C GLU A 313 -8.53 21.85 20.81
N CYS A 314 -8.12 20.60 21.05
CA CYS A 314 -7.72 20.14 22.39
C CYS A 314 -6.44 20.81 22.89
N TYR A 315 -5.47 21.07 22.00
CA TYR A 315 -4.21 21.73 22.34
C TYR A 315 -4.39 23.25 22.57
N GLY A 316 -5.28 23.89 21.83
CA GLY A 316 -5.71 25.28 22.05
C GLY A 316 -4.70 26.38 21.71
N LYS A 317 -3.42 26.07 21.48
CA LYS A 317 -2.40 27.09 21.13
C LYS A 317 -2.27 27.37 19.63
N TRP A 318 -2.81 26.50 18.77
CA TRP A 318 -2.61 26.58 17.32
C TRP A 318 -3.96 26.74 16.58
N LYS A 319 -3.96 27.51 15.50
CA LYS A 319 -5.09 27.76 14.63
C LYS A 319 -5.08 26.84 13.43
N PHE A 320 -6.23 26.24 13.11
CA PHE A 320 -6.44 25.40 11.93
C PHE A 320 -7.22 26.16 10.85
N GLU A 321 -6.61 26.38 9.68
CA GLU A 321 -7.25 27.03 8.55
C GLU A 321 -7.41 26.06 7.37
N ILE A 322 -8.66 25.75 7.04
CA ILE A 322 -9.03 24.87 5.93
C ILE A 322 -9.18 25.69 4.65
N GLY A 323 -8.68 25.14 3.54
CA GLY A 323 -8.92 25.69 2.21
C GLY A 323 -7.85 26.66 1.74
N ALA A 324 -6.70 26.69 2.42
CA ALA A 324 -5.52 27.38 1.93
C ALA A 324 -5.17 26.83 0.53
N ARG A 325 -4.83 27.74 -0.37
CA ARG A 325 -4.31 27.42 -1.69
C ARG A 325 -2.85 27.80 -1.74
N VAL A 326 -2.07 27.01 -2.44
CA VAL A 326 -0.68 27.36 -2.72
C VAL A 326 -0.62 27.86 -4.15
N ASN A 327 -0.02 29.03 -4.34
CA ASN A 327 0.26 29.53 -5.67
C ASN A 327 1.29 28.61 -6.34
N HIS A 328 0.93 27.96 -7.45
CA HIS A 328 1.82 27.01 -8.15
C HIS A 328 3.15 27.62 -8.64
N ARG A 329 3.25 28.96 -8.77
CA ARG A 329 4.47 29.66 -9.22
C ARG A 329 5.28 30.21 -8.05
N SER A 330 4.64 30.97 -7.16
CA SER A 330 5.35 31.57 -6.02
C SER A 330 5.57 30.59 -4.85
N LEU A 331 4.80 29.50 -4.83
CA LEU A 331 4.69 28.55 -3.72
C LEU A 331 4.23 29.19 -2.40
N GLU A 332 3.60 30.36 -2.46
CA GLU A 332 3.08 31.04 -1.28
C GLU A 332 1.71 30.49 -0.90
N CYS A 333 1.54 30.24 0.40
CA CYS A 333 0.26 29.91 1.00
C CYS A 333 -0.68 31.12 1.01
N SER A 334 -1.91 30.98 0.52
CA SER A 334 -2.88 32.07 0.41
C SER A 334 -3.38 32.63 1.75
N HIS A 335 -3.12 31.95 2.87
CA HIS A 335 -3.58 32.40 4.19
C HIS A 335 -2.52 33.11 5.00
N CYS A 336 -1.26 32.68 4.90
CA CYS A 336 -0.16 33.23 5.71
C CYS A 336 0.99 33.81 4.89
N SER A 337 0.91 33.73 3.56
CA SER A 337 1.96 34.13 2.62
C SER A 337 3.30 33.40 2.80
N PHE A 338 3.35 32.36 3.63
CA PHE A 338 4.55 31.55 3.82
C PHE A 338 4.92 30.90 2.49
N LYS A 339 6.19 31.05 2.09
CA LYS A 339 6.74 30.50 0.86
C LYS A 339 7.20 29.06 1.09
N LEU A 340 6.45 28.10 0.55
CA LEU A 340 6.76 26.69 0.69
C LEU A 340 8.03 26.31 -0.09
N VAL A 341 8.75 25.33 0.41
CA VAL A 341 9.95 24.81 -0.24
C VAL A 341 9.51 23.90 -1.39
N PRO A 342 10.04 24.12 -2.61
CA PRO A 342 9.79 23.22 -3.72
C PRO A 342 10.20 21.79 -3.37
N SER A 343 9.42 20.81 -3.84
CA SER A 343 9.87 19.43 -3.80
C SER A 343 10.92 19.19 -4.90
N THR A 344 12.16 19.48 -4.54
CA THR A 344 13.33 19.14 -5.34
C THR A 344 14.07 17.99 -4.69
N ILE A 345 14.39 16.98 -5.49
CA ILE A 345 15.32 15.93 -5.07
C ILE A 345 16.73 16.46 -5.29
N GLU A 346 17.58 16.29 -4.27
CA GLU A 346 18.98 16.66 -4.33
C GLU A 346 19.65 15.97 -5.54
N PRO A 347 20.52 16.67 -6.29
CA PRO A 347 21.09 16.12 -7.53
C PRO A 347 21.79 14.78 -7.35
N HIS A 348 22.48 14.56 -6.22
CA HIS A 348 23.17 13.30 -5.95
C HIS A 348 22.18 12.14 -5.74
N LYS A 349 21.11 12.34 -4.95
CA LYS A 349 20.04 11.34 -4.75
C LYS A 349 19.29 11.07 -6.04
N PHE A 350 19.03 12.10 -6.85
CA PHE A 350 18.42 11.91 -8.17
C PHE A 350 19.29 11.00 -9.06
N ASN A 351 20.61 11.21 -9.07
CA ASN A 351 21.54 10.38 -9.83
C ASN A 351 21.64 8.95 -9.30
N GLU A 352 21.58 8.75 -7.98
CA GLU A 352 21.49 7.44 -7.34
C GLU A 352 20.23 6.68 -7.81
N LEU A 353 19.06 7.34 -7.74
CA LEU A 353 17.79 6.79 -8.19
C LEU A 353 17.83 6.42 -9.69
N ARG A 354 18.35 7.33 -10.52
CA ARG A 354 18.55 7.10 -11.95
C ARG A 354 19.46 5.90 -12.20
N GLY A 355 20.56 5.78 -11.48
CA GLY A 355 21.50 4.65 -11.60
C GLY A 355 20.85 3.32 -11.22
N ALA A 356 20.08 3.28 -10.13
CA ALA A 356 19.40 2.08 -9.69
C ALA A 356 18.32 1.62 -10.67
N LEU A 357 17.50 2.53 -11.19
CA LEU A 357 16.46 2.18 -12.17
C LEU A 357 17.07 1.80 -13.54
N ALA A 358 18.14 2.47 -13.96
CA ALA A 358 18.89 2.10 -15.14
C ALA A 358 19.44 0.68 -15.00
N LYS A 359 20.03 0.34 -13.86
CA LYS A 359 20.51 -1.01 -13.57
C LYS A 359 19.41 -2.06 -13.70
N VAL A 360 18.19 -1.80 -13.19
CA VAL A 360 17.04 -2.71 -13.38
C VAL A 360 16.67 -2.88 -14.86
N LEU A 361 16.78 -1.83 -15.67
CA LEU A 361 16.56 -1.89 -17.11
C LEU A 361 17.67 -2.65 -17.86
N TYR A 362 18.94 -2.43 -17.50
CA TYR A 362 20.11 -2.99 -18.19
C TYR A 362 20.41 -4.44 -17.80
N ASP A 363 20.32 -4.76 -16.51
CA ASP A 363 20.88 -6.02 -16.02
C ASP A 363 20.14 -7.23 -16.57
N GLY A 364 18.88 -7.09 -17.04
CA GLY A 364 18.07 -8.14 -17.68
C GLY A 364 17.86 -9.42 -16.86
N ALA A 365 18.56 -9.53 -15.73
CA ALA A 365 18.68 -10.66 -14.81
C ALA A 365 17.66 -10.54 -13.69
N THR A 366 17.06 -9.36 -13.49
CA THR A 366 15.80 -9.29 -12.76
C THR A 366 14.75 -9.95 -13.64
N LYS A 367 13.95 -10.86 -13.09
CA LYS A 367 12.87 -11.59 -13.81
C LYS A 367 11.82 -10.67 -14.47
N MET A 368 11.97 -9.35 -14.33
CA MET A 368 11.01 -8.30 -14.63
C MET A 368 11.26 -7.58 -15.96
N ASN A 369 12.34 -7.85 -16.72
CA ASN A 369 12.49 -7.21 -18.02
C ASN A 369 13.28 -8.05 -19.04
N ARG A 370 12.84 -8.03 -20.29
CA ARG A 370 13.53 -8.66 -21.44
C ARG A 370 13.88 -7.64 -22.53
N ALA A 371 14.18 -6.40 -22.12
CA ALA A 371 14.67 -5.37 -23.03
C ALA A 371 15.96 -5.83 -23.75
N THR A 372 16.03 -5.62 -25.06
CA THR A 372 17.27 -5.87 -25.81
C THR A 372 18.20 -4.67 -25.71
N SER A 373 19.52 -4.90 -25.85
CA SER A 373 20.51 -3.80 -25.90
C SER A 373 20.17 -2.78 -27.00
N GLU A 374 19.65 -3.23 -28.14
CA GLU A 374 19.21 -2.36 -29.23
C GLU A 374 18.08 -1.42 -28.81
N GLN A 375 17.09 -1.91 -28.07
CA GLN A 375 15.98 -1.09 -27.58
C GLN A 375 16.47 -0.05 -26.57
N VAL A 376 17.37 -0.45 -25.66
CA VAL A 376 17.92 0.50 -24.70
C VAL A 376 18.76 1.57 -25.41
N LEU A 377 19.59 1.19 -26.39
CA LEU A 377 20.34 2.14 -27.22
C LEU A 377 19.42 3.07 -28.02
N ALA A 378 18.30 2.56 -28.55
CA ALA A 378 17.30 3.36 -29.24
C ALA A 378 16.63 4.38 -28.31
N LEU A 379 16.34 3.99 -27.06
CA LEU A 379 15.85 4.92 -26.04
C LEU A 379 16.89 6.02 -25.79
N MET A 380 18.15 5.66 -25.54
CA MET A 380 19.22 6.63 -25.28
C MET A 380 19.40 7.62 -26.43
N LYS A 381 19.33 7.15 -27.68
CA LYS A 381 19.38 8.01 -28.87
C LYS A 381 18.22 9.00 -28.89
N THR A 382 17.00 8.53 -28.62
CA THR A 382 15.79 9.36 -28.55
C THR A 382 15.91 10.43 -27.46
N ILE A 383 16.38 10.05 -26.27
CA ILE A 383 16.57 10.97 -25.14
C ILE A 383 17.66 12.02 -25.47
N LYS A 384 18.75 11.62 -26.11
CA LYS A 384 19.81 12.55 -26.55
C LYS A 384 19.26 13.61 -27.51
N GLU A 385 18.43 13.21 -28.47
CA GLU A 385 17.78 14.15 -29.39
C GLU A 385 16.84 15.11 -28.65
N MET A 386 16.04 14.60 -27.71
CA MET A 386 15.15 15.44 -26.92
C MET A 386 15.91 16.44 -26.04
N LYS A 387 17.01 16.03 -25.41
CA LYS A 387 17.87 16.94 -24.63
C LYS A 387 18.44 18.07 -25.47
N ARG A 388 18.81 17.79 -26.72
CA ARG A 388 19.25 18.83 -27.66
C ARG A 388 18.13 19.86 -27.89
N LYS A 389 16.90 19.41 -28.17
CA LYS A 389 15.74 20.30 -28.33
C LYS A 389 15.41 21.10 -27.07
N ILE A 390 15.52 20.48 -25.89
CA ILE A 390 15.34 21.18 -24.60
C ILE A 390 16.37 22.31 -24.47
N SER A 391 17.64 22.03 -24.79
CA SER A 391 18.73 23.01 -24.72
C SER A 391 18.50 24.18 -25.70
N GLU A 392 18.04 23.89 -26.91
CA GLU A 392 17.66 24.90 -27.92
C GLU A 392 16.47 25.76 -27.46
N GLN A 393 15.47 25.16 -26.80
CA GLN A 393 14.29 25.88 -26.29
C GLN A 393 14.60 26.73 -25.05
N GLN A 394 15.50 26.30 -24.17
CA GLN A 394 15.89 27.07 -22.98
C GLN A 394 16.52 28.42 -23.33
N GLN A 395 17.17 28.53 -24.49
CA GLN A 395 17.69 29.81 -24.99
C GLN A 395 16.59 30.82 -25.34
N GLN A 396 15.36 30.37 -25.55
CA GLN A 396 14.21 31.20 -25.93
C GLN A 396 13.37 31.67 -24.72
N SER A 397 13.91 31.61 -23.50
CA SER A 397 13.31 32.12 -22.26
C SER A 397 11.91 31.58 -21.89
N THR A 398 11.46 30.47 -22.49
CA THR A 398 10.21 29.80 -22.07
C THR A 398 10.53 28.65 -21.13
N SER A 399 10.00 28.69 -19.89
CA SER A 399 10.08 27.57 -18.95
C SER A 399 9.22 26.43 -19.47
N ARG A 400 9.85 25.48 -20.16
CA ARG A 400 9.22 24.27 -20.69
C ARG A 400 9.62 23.06 -19.86
N ARG A 401 8.64 22.19 -19.60
CA ARG A 401 8.80 20.98 -18.78
C ARG A 401 8.74 19.76 -19.69
N PRO A 402 9.83 18.97 -19.79
CA PRO A 402 9.78 17.72 -20.53
C PRO A 402 8.73 16.78 -19.92
N LEU A 403 7.99 16.06 -20.75
CA LEU A 403 6.98 15.12 -20.29
C LEU A 403 7.17 13.77 -20.96
N VAL A 404 7.14 12.69 -20.18
CA VAL A 404 7.06 11.32 -20.68
C VAL A 404 5.67 10.78 -20.42
N VAL A 405 5.01 10.27 -21.45
CA VAL A 405 3.64 9.76 -21.41
C VAL A 405 3.66 8.25 -21.55
N ASP A 406 3.10 7.56 -20.56
CA ASP A 406 2.72 6.15 -20.63
C ASP A 406 1.47 6.02 -21.51
N ALA A 407 1.68 5.68 -22.78
CA ALA A 407 0.61 5.69 -23.76
C ALA A 407 -0.41 4.57 -23.53
N LEU A 408 0.03 3.44 -22.96
CA LEU A 408 -0.85 2.31 -22.68
C LEU A 408 -1.86 2.68 -21.59
N ASN A 409 -1.38 3.37 -20.54
CA ASN A 409 -2.26 3.84 -19.49
C ASN A 409 -3.19 4.96 -19.97
N LEU A 410 -2.71 5.81 -20.89
CA LEU A 410 -3.52 6.89 -21.48
C LEU A 410 -4.68 6.36 -22.32
N VAL A 411 -4.42 5.32 -23.11
CA VAL A 411 -5.37 4.71 -24.02
C VAL A 411 -5.75 3.35 -23.46
N ASP A 412 -6.55 3.35 -22.39
CA ASP A 412 -7.06 2.15 -21.73
C ASP A 412 -7.63 1.12 -22.74
N GLY A 413 -6.84 0.09 -23.06
CA GLY A 413 -7.21 -1.00 -23.97
C GLY A 413 -6.92 -0.76 -25.46
N LYS A 414 -7.85 -1.17 -26.33
CA LYS A 414 -7.73 -0.98 -27.79
C LYS A 414 -8.19 0.44 -28.16
N PRO A 415 -7.34 1.27 -28.76
CA PRO A 415 -7.70 2.63 -29.18
C PRO A 415 -8.85 2.57 -30.18
N GLU A 416 -9.87 3.38 -29.96
CA GLU A 416 -10.94 3.57 -30.93
C GLU A 416 -10.77 4.89 -31.66
N GLN A 417 -11.19 4.96 -32.92
CA GLN A 417 -11.03 6.15 -33.76
C GLN A 417 -11.65 7.41 -33.14
N HIS A 418 -12.76 7.26 -32.41
CA HIS A 418 -13.44 8.36 -31.73
C HIS A 418 -12.59 9.00 -30.61
N GLN A 419 -11.59 8.29 -30.07
CA GLN A 419 -10.68 8.80 -29.04
C GLN A 419 -9.56 9.68 -29.62
N LEU A 420 -9.32 9.65 -30.94
CA LEU A 420 -8.23 10.40 -31.58
C LEU A 420 -8.39 11.91 -31.40
N GLY A 421 -9.61 12.43 -31.54
CA GLY A 421 -9.92 13.84 -31.33
C GLY A 421 -9.65 14.29 -29.89
N TYR A 422 -10.00 13.44 -28.91
CA TYR A 422 -9.68 13.66 -27.50
C TYR A 422 -8.16 13.70 -27.29
N VAL A 423 -7.42 12.69 -27.76
CA VAL A 423 -5.96 12.64 -27.59
C VAL A 423 -5.29 13.86 -28.21
N ARG A 424 -5.70 14.30 -29.40
CA ARG A 424 -5.17 15.51 -30.02
C ARG A 424 -5.43 16.76 -29.16
N SER A 425 -6.67 16.94 -28.70
CA SER A 425 -7.03 18.06 -27.82
C SER A 425 -6.26 18.03 -26.49
N PHE A 426 -6.08 16.83 -25.93
CA PHE A 426 -5.35 16.57 -24.70
C PHE A 426 -3.87 17.00 -24.82
N PHE A 427 -3.18 16.57 -25.89
CA PHE A 427 -1.78 16.99 -26.13
C PHE A 427 -1.66 18.49 -26.38
N ASN A 428 -2.59 19.09 -27.14
CA ASN A 428 -2.63 20.55 -27.30
C ASN A 428 -2.80 21.27 -25.96
N SER A 429 -3.60 20.71 -25.04
CA SER A 429 -3.75 21.23 -23.68
C SER A 429 -2.44 21.14 -22.91
N LEU A 430 -1.72 20.02 -22.98
CA LEU A 430 -0.41 19.85 -22.33
C LEU A 430 0.63 20.86 -22.84
N GLU A 431 0.74 21.04 -24.16
CA GLU A 431 1.66 22.01 -24.77
C GLU A 431 1.35 23.44 -24.31
N ARG A 432 0.06 23.84 -24.30
CA ARG A 432 -0.38 25.17 -23.81
C ARG A 432 -0.04 25.39 -22.34
N ASN A 433 0.06 24.33 -21.55
CA ASN A 433 0.47 24.38 -20.15
C ASN A 433 1.99 24.19 -19.96
N GLY A 434 2.77 24.34 -21.02
CA GLY A 434 4.23 24.35 -20.96
C GLY A 434 4.89 22.98 -20.91
N PHE A 435 4.17 21.89 -21.18
CA PHE A 435 4.79 20.58 -21.36
C PHE A 435 5.37 20.44 -22.76
N SER A 436 6.69 20.48 -22.87
CA SER A 436 7.41 20.32 -24.12
C SER A 436 8.91 20.11 -23.82
N PRO A 437 9.61 19.25 -24.56
CA PRO A 437 9.08 18.28 -25.52
C PRO A 437 8.33 17.13 -24.81
N ILE A 438 7.40 16.48 -25.55
CA ILE A 438 6.64 15.33 -25.06
C ILE A 438 7.20 14.05 -25.70
N LEU A 439 7.47 13.02 -24.89
CA LEU A 439 7.84 11.67 -25.31
C LEU A 439 6.71 10.71 -25.00
N VAL A 440 6.20 10.01 -26.00
CA VAL A 440 5.17 8.99 -25.85
C VAL A 440 5.83 7.62 -25.90
N VAL A 441 5.81 6.89 -24.78
CA VAL A 441 6.30 5.51 -24.70
C VAL A 441 5.12 4.57 -24.91
N THR A 442 5.23 3.64 -25.86
CA THR A 442 4.14 2.71 -26.18
C THR A 442 4.64 1.32 -26.52
N ARG A 443 3.83 0.30 -26.23
CA ARG A 443 3.98 -1.07 -26.74
C ARG A 443 2.86 -1.50 -27.70
N CYS A 444 1.84 -0.66 -27.88
CA CYS A 444 0.64 -1.03 -28.62
C CYS A 444 0.79 -0.78 -30.13
N THR A 445 0.18 -1.67 -30.93
CA THR A 445 -0.19 -1.38 -32.32
C THR A 445 -1.31 -0.36 -32.35
N PHE A 446 -1.00 0.88 -31.99
CA PHE A 446 -1.90 2.00 -32.23
C PHE A 446 -2.25 2.06 -33.72
N PRO A 447 -3.50 2.40 -34.09
CA PRO A 447 -3.82 2.75 -35.46
C PRO A 447 -2.84 3.81 -35.98
N SER A 448 -2.54 3.76 -37.27
CA SER A 448 -1.57 4.67 -37.92
C SER A 448 -1.85 6.14 -37.64
N GLU A 449 -3.12 6.51 -37.48
CA GLU A 449 -3.61 7.85 -37.20
C GLU A 449 -3.20 8.33 -35.79
N PHE A 450 -3.20 7.43 -34.80
CA PHE A 450 -2.71 7.72 -33.46
C PHE A 450 -1.19 7.90 -33.46
N ILE A 451 -0.47 7.00 -34.14
CA ILE A 451 0.99 7.14 -34.32
C ILE A 451 1.31 8.45 -35.03
N HIS A 452 0.56 8.82 -36.06
CA HIS A 452 0.72 10.10 -36.74
C HIS A 452 0.49 11.29 -35.80
N CYS A 453 -0.64 11.29 -35.07
CA CYS A 453 -0.98 12.34 -34.11
C CYS A 453 0.10 12.51 -33.02
N PHE A 454 0.63 11.41 -32.50
CA PHE A 454 1.71 11.45 -31.51
C PHE A 454 3.03 11.97 -32.13
N ARG A 455 3.37 11.61 -33.38
CA ARG A 455 4.57 12.13 -34.08
C ARG A 455 4.48 13.62 -34.39
N GLU A 456 3.30 14.12 -34.72
CA GLU A 456 3.06 15.56 -34.93
C GLU A 456 3.30 16.37 -33.66
N LYS A 457 2.98 15.79 -32.50
CA LYS A 457 2.96 16.47 -31.19
C LYS A 457 4.17 16.17 -30.31
N GLY A 458 4.94 15.14 -30.63
CA GLY A 458 6.01 14.67 -29.76
C GLY A 458 6.90 13.61 -30.40
N HIS A 459 7.84 13.14 -29.60
CA HIS A 459 8.66 11.98 -29.93
C HIS A 459 7.89 10.72 -29.55
N ILE A 460 7.93 9.69 -30.38
CA ILE A 460 7.41 8.38 -30.03
C ILE A 460 8.58 7.44 -29.81
N PHE A 461 8.54 6.74 -28.69
CA PHE A 461 9.38 5.58 -28.46
C PHE A 461 8.50 4.33 -28.47
N ASP A 462 8.64 3.57 -29.55
CA ASP A 462 7.82 2.40 -29.84
C ASP A 462 8.56 1.12 -29.44
N LEU A 463 8.01 0.41 -28.46
CA LEU A 463 8.54 -0.83 -27.90
C LEU A 463 8.09 -2.08 -28.66
N ARG A 464 7.35 -1.94 -29.78
CA ARG A 464 6.91 -3.08 -30.58
C ARG A 464 8.11 -3.97 -30.94
N SER A 465 8.14 -5.10 -30.27
CA SER A 465 9.07 -6.21 -30.45
C SER A 465 8.22 -7.46 -30.56
N LYS A 466 8.72 -8.49 -31.26
CA LYS A 466 8.07 -9.81 -31.27
C LYS A 466 8.04 -10.46 -29.87
N SER A 467 8.76 -9.92 -28.88
CA SER A 467 8.78 -10.39 -27.50
C SER A 467 7.66 -9.76 -26.67
N THR A 468 6.71 -10.57 -26.20
CA THR A 468 5.56 -10.17 -25.37
C THR A 468 5.90 -9.77 -23.92
N LYS A 469 7.19 -9.75 -23.54
CA LYS A 469 7.64 -9.64 -22.13
C LYS A 469 8.43 -8.37 -21.81
N ILE A 470 8.15 -7.29 -22.51
CA ILE A 470 8.80 -5.99 -22.25
C ILE A 470 7.87 -5.16 -21.39
N HIS A 471 8.41 -4.65 -20.28
CA HIS A 471 7.69 -3.77 -19.36
C HIS A 471 7.89 -2.32 -19.79
N ASP A 472 6.85 -1.74 -20.37
CA ASP A 472 6.76 -0.34 -20.79
C ASP A 472 6.92 0.65 -19.63
N ASP A 473 6.46 0.30 -18.44
CA ASP A 473 6.67 1.11 -17.23
C ASP A 473 8.15 1.42 -16.98
N LEU A 474 9.03 0.42 -17.11
CA LEU A 474 10.47 0.59 -16.88
C LEU A 474 11.08 1.56 -17.89
N PHE A 475 10.68 1.49 -19.15
CA PHE A 475 11.12 2.44 -20.18
C PHE A 475 10.58 3.83 -19.93
N THR A 476 9.33 3.94 -19.49
CA THR A 476 8.69 5.22 -19.19
C THR A 476 9.35 5.92 -18.00
N LEU A 477 9.59 5.18 -16.91
CA LEU A 477 10.31 5.67 -15.73
C LEU A 477 11.77 6.05 -16.07
N ASN A 478 12.48 5.19 -16.82
CA ASN A 478 13.87 5.47 -17.23
C ASN A 478 13.94 6.69 -18.14
N ALA A 479 13.03 6.82 -19.11
CA ALA A 479 12.99 7.97 -20.00
C ALA A 479 12.87 9.28 -19.23
N ALA A 480 11.98 9.33 -18.22
CA ALA A 480 11.80 10.53 -17.40
C ALA A 480 13.09 10.84 -16.60
N LEU A 481 13.68 9.86 -15.91
CA LEU A 481 14.92 10.06 -15.16
C LEU A 481 16.11 10.44 -16.06
N LEU A 482 16.18 9.90 -17.27
CA LEU A 482 17.24 10.22 -18.23
C LEU A 482 17.09 11.62 -18.80
N LEU A 483 15.86 12.12 -19.01
CA LEU A 483 15.61 13.50 -19.45
C LEU A 483 16.09 14.51 -18.41
N GLY A 484 15.89 14.23 -17.12
CA GLY A 484 16.47 15.01 -16.03
C GLY A 484 15.52 15.21 -14.84
N PRO A 485 15.96 15.93 -13.80
CA PRO A 485 15.19 16.11 -12.55
C PRO A 485 13.90 16.92 -12.72
N ASP A 486 13.76 17.69 -13.81
CA ASP A 486 12.56 18.50 -14.11
C ASP A 486 11.58 17.78 -15.04
N ALA A 487 11.94 16.59 -15.54
CA ALA A 487 11.07 15.82 -16.41
C ALA A 487 9.88 15.26 -15.61
N HIS A 488 8.69 15.43 -16.19
CA HIS A 488 7.45 14.91 -15.64
C HIS A 488 7.12 13.56 -16.29
N LEU A 489 6.31 12.79 -15.59
CA LEU A 489 5.82 11.48 -16.00
C LEU A 489 4.29 11.54 -16.02
N MET A 490 3.63 11.01 -17.05
CA MET A 490 2.19 10.94 -17.11
C MET A 490 1.73 9.49 -17.15
N SER A 491 1.05 9.06 -16.09
CA SER A 491 0.40 7.76 -15.94
C SER A 491 -0.60 7.82 -14.77
N ASN A 492 -1.60 6.95 -14.74
CA ASN A 492 -2.41 6.72 -13.54
C ASN A 492 -1.84 5.61 -12.65
N ASP A 493 -0.83 4.87 -13.12
CA ASP A 493 -0.06 3.96 -12.28
C ASP A 493 0.83 4.76 -11.32
N GLY A 494 0.90 4.31 -10.06
CA GLY A 494 1.82 4.83 -9.07
C GLY A 494 3.20 4.16 -9.08
N PHE A 495 3.41 3.14 -9.93
CA PHE A 495 4.67 2.41 -10.10
C PHE A 495 5.21 1.79 -8.79
N ARG A 496 4.31 1.50 -7.83
CA ARG A 496 4.71 1.10 -6.45
C ARG A 496 5.49 -0.21 -6.42
N ASP A 497 5.23 -1.09 -7.37
CA ASP A 497 5.86 -2.41 -7.47
C ASP A 497 7.35 -2.34 -7.81
N TYR A 498 7.82 -1.21 -8.35
CA TYR A 498 9.24 -1.03 -8.68
C TYR A 498 10.08 -0.62 -7.47
N ALA A 499 9.50 0.06 -6.46
CA ALA A 499 10.25 0.58 -5.33
C ALA A 499 11.07 -0.49 -4.57
N PRO A 500 10.53 -1.69 -4.26
CA PRO A 500 11.28 -2.73 -3.56
C PRO A 500 12.43 -3.36 -4.38
N ALA A 501 12.41 -3.19 -5.71
CA ALA A 501 13.43 -3.76 -6.59
C ALA A 501 14.63 -2.83 -6.78
N LEU A 502 14.52 -1.56 -6.35
CA LEU A 502 15.61 -0.60 -6.43
C LEU A 502 16.52 -0.75 -5.21
N ALA A 503 17.82 -0.83 -5.43
CA ALA A 503 18.82 -0.82 -4.37
C ALA A 503 19.08 0.61 -3.84
N VAL A 504 18.01 1.34 -3.53
CA VAL A 504 18.00 2.72 -3.00
C VAL A 504 16.92 2.84 -1.93
N ASP A 505 16.92 3.93 -1.18
CA ASP A 505 15.84 4.25 -0.24
C ASP A 505 14.46 4.26 -0.96
N PRO A 506 13.51 3.39 -0.59
CA PRO A 506 12.17 3.36 -1.20
C PRO A 506 11.41 4.70 -1.07
N SER A 507 11.73 5.50 -0.06
CA SER A 507 11.15 6.83 0.14
C SER A 507 11.57 7.79 -0.98
N LEU A 508 12.79 7.65 -1.50
CA LEU A 508 13.34 8.48 -2.56
C LEU A 508 12.58 8.31 -3.88
N PHE A 509 12.33 7.05 -4.28
CA PHE A 509 11.53 6.76 -5.48
C PHE A 509 10.09 7.26 -5.32
N SER A 510 9.46 6.97 -4.17
CA SER A 510 8.09 7.40 -3.89
C SER A 510 7.95 8.92 -3.94
N ARG A 511 8.93 9.65 -3.38
CA ARG A 511 9.00 11.11 -3.40
C ARG A 511 9.17 11.64 -4.83
N TRP A 512 10.06 11.03 -5.63
CA TRP A 512 10.25 11.42 -7.02
C TRP A 512 8.97 11.23 -7.84
N VAL A 513 8.33 10.06 -7.75
CA VAL A 513 7.08 9.78 -8.47
C VAL A 513 6.00 10.78 -8.04
N LYS A 514 5.76 10.99 -6.74
CA LYS A 514 4.73 11.93 -6.25
C LYS A 514 4.88 13.35 -6.82
N THR A 515 6.11 13.77 -7.10
CA THR A 515 6.43 15.18 -7.46
C THR A 515 6.58 15.38 -8.96
N ARG A 516 6.53 14.30 -9.73
CA ARG A 516 6.66 14.31 -11.21
C ARG A 516 5.50 13.64 -11.92
N LEU A 517 4.70 12.82 -11.23
CA LEU A 517 3.58 12.09 -11.80
C LEU A 517 2.37 13.00 -12.03
N VAL A 518 2.09 13.26 -13.30
CA VAL A 518 0.87 13.87 -13.80
C VAL A 518 -0.18 12.77 -14.01
N ARG A 519 -1.28 12.83 -13.26
CA ARG A 519 -2.41 11.91 -13.43
C ARG A 519 -3.43 12.48 -14.42
N PHE A 520 -4.27 11.65 -15.01
CA PHE A 520 -5.31 12.12 -15.94
C PHE A 520 -6.59 11.32 -15.78
N TRP A 521 -7.72 11.91 -16.15
CA TRP A 521 -9.00 11.21 -16.17
C TRP A 521 -9.28 10.69 -17.59
N THR A 522 -9.72 9.45 -17.71
CA THR A 522 -10.04 8.88 -19.02
C THR A 522 -11.46 9.28 -19.47
N PRO A 523 -11.71 9.48 -20.77
CA PRO A 523 -12.98 10.01 -21.30
C PRO A 523 -14.22 9.18 -20.97
N LYS A 524 -14.06 7.89 -20.62
CA LYS A 524 -15.17 7.04 -20.17
C LYS A 524 -15.91 7.66 -18.96
N MET A 525 -15.30 8.61 -18.24
CA MET A 525 -15.85 9.16 -17.00
C MET A 525 -16.41 10.59 -17.06
N THR A 526 -16.08 11.46 -18.04
CA THR A 526 -16.60 12.85 -18.03
C THR A 526 -16.72 13.50 -19.41
N LYS A 527 -17.85 14.17 -19.67
CA LYS A 527 -18.09 15.04 -20.86
C LYS A 527 -17.36 16.40 -20.82
N LYS A 528 -16.57 16.68 -19.79
CA LYS A 528 -15.83 17.95 -19.66
C LYS A 528 -14.43 17.82 -20.23
N GLU A 529 -13.89 18.95 -20.69
CA GLU A 529 -12.54 19.09 -21.24
C GLU A 529 -11.52 18.30 -20.41
N SER A 530 -10.57 17.67 -21.11
CA SER A 530 -9.47 16.91 -20.55
C SER A 530 -8.85 17.56 -19.31
N GLU A 531 -9.22 17.07 -18.14
CA GLU A 531 -8.54 17.40 -16.90
C GLU A 531 -7.35 16.45 -16.75
N TYR A 532 -6.24 16.98 -16.28
CA TYR A 532 -5.14 16.20 -15.73
C TYR A 532 -4.72 16.86 -14.42
N LEU A 533 -4.22 16.06 -13.48
CA LEU A 533 -3.78 16.52 -12.18
C LEU A 533 -2.26 16.71 -12.22
N LEU A 534 -1.82 17.95 -12.05
CA LEU A 534 -0.41 18.26 -11.85
C LEU A 534 0.07 17.71 -10.50
N PRO A 535 1.29 17.15 -10.43
CA PRO A 535 1.88 16.77 -9.15
C PRO A 535 2.02 17.99 -8.24
N ASN A 536 2.05 17.74 -6.93
CA ASN A 536 2.31 18.80 -5.96
C ASN A 536 3.74 19.32 -6.16
N ALA A 537 3.87 20.64 -6.32
CA ALA A 537 5.17 21.28 -6.51
C ALA A 537 5.99 21.36 -5.20
N TRP A 538 5.41 20.91 -4.09
CA TRP A 538 5.90 21.04 -2.72
C TRP A 538 5.38 19.85 -1.89
N HIS A 539 5.91 19.67 -0.69
CA HIS A 539 5.56 18.60 0.25
C HIS A 539 4.97 19.15 1.53
N SER A 540 4.23 18.31 2.26
CA SER A 540 3.88 18.66 3.64
C SER A 540 5.16 19.11 4.37
N GLN A 541 5.10 20.27 5.00
CA GLN A 541 6.26 20.88 5.64
C GLN A 541 5.81 21.60 6.90
N GLY A 542 6.70 21.72 7.87
CA GLY A 542 6.40 22.41 9.09
C GLY A 542 7.65 22.84 9.80
N ASP A 543 7.51 23.94 10.51
CA ASP A 543 8.47 24.44 11.46
C ASP A 543 7.68 24.93 12.68
N PRO A 544 8.03 24.49 13.90
CA PRO A 544 7.33 24.92 15.12
C PRO A 544 7.18 26.44 15.26
N SER A 545 8.10 27.23 14.70
CA SER A 545 8.06 28.69 14.79
C SER A 545 7.11 29.35 13.77
N SER A 546 7.01 28.80 12.56
CA SER A 546 6.23 29.37 11.45
C SER A 546 4.94 28.63 11.12
N GLY A 547 4.70 27.50 11.78
CA GLY A 547 3.53 26.65 11.59
C GLY A 547 3.76 25.51 10.59
N TYR A 548 2.68 24.79 10.30
CA TYR A 548 2.68 23.60 9.46
C TYR A 548 1.76 23.80 8.26
N HIS A 549 2.16 23.23 7.14
CA HIS A 549 1.45 23.22 5.87
C HIS A 549 1.32 21.78 5.42
N ILE A 550 0.15 21.19 5.64
CA ILE A 550 -0.09 19.77 5.37
C ILE A 550 -0.94 19.63 4.11
N LEU A 551 -0.51 18.76 3.19
CA LEU A 551 -1.25 18.43 1.98
C LEU A 551 -2.65 17.90 2.33
N ALA A 552 -3.67 18.43 1.66
CA ALA A 552 -5.05 17.99 1.83
C ALA A 552 -5.54 17.22 0.58
N GLU A 553 -6.15 16.05 0.78
CA GLU A 553 -6.85 15.33 -0.30
C GLU A 553 -8.32 15.69 -0.33
N ARG A 554 -8.79 16.24 -1.46
CA ARG A 554 -10.23 16.43 -1.72
C ARG A 554 -10.65 15.61 -2.93
N ARG A 555 -11.56 14.66 -2.71
CA ARG A 555 -12.03 13.68 -3.71
C ARG A 555 -12.61 14.27 -5.00
N GLN A 556 -12.92 15.57 -5.06
CA GLN A 556 -13.74 16.15 -6.14
C GLN A 556 -13.12 17.31 -6.93
N ARG A 557 -11.86 17.72 -6.70
CA ARG A 557 -11.30 18.89 -7.43
C ARG A 557 -9.83 18.73 -7.78
N SER A 558 -9.48 19.12 -9.01
CA SER A 558 -8.14 19.22 -9.59
C SER A 558 -7.24 20.31 -8.98
N ARG A 559 -7.65 20.91 -7.85
CA ARG A 559 -6.89 21.98 -7.17
C ARG A 559 -6.17 21.42 -5.95
N GLN A 560 -4.91 21.80 -5.79
CA GLN A 560 -4.11 21.48 -4.62
C GLN A 560 -4.59 22.31 -3.43
N PHE A 561 -5.02 21.64 -2.36
CA PHE A 561 -5.45 22.26 -1.11
C PHE A 561 -4.43 21.96 -0.02
N VAL A 562 -4.33 22.88 0.93
CA VAL A 562 -3.44 22.77 2.08
C VAL A 562 -4.21 23.09 3.34
N TYR A 563 -3.91 22.35 4.38
CA TYR A 563 -4.24 22.74 5.74
C TYR A 563 -3.11 23.61 6.28
N CYS A 564 -3.40 24.91 6.48
CA CYS A 564 -2.47 25.84 7.07
C CYS A 564 -2.71 25.86 8.59
N ILE A 565 -1.67 25.53 9.35
CA ILE A 565 -1.72 25.43 10.80
C ILE A 565 -0.69 26.40 11.35
N ARG A 566 -1.10 27.28 12.26
CA ARG A 566 -0.22 28.34 12.80
C ARG A 566 -0.32 28.39 14.30
N THR A 567 0.75 28.84 14.95
CA THR A 567 0.69 29.31 16.33
C THR A 567 -0.23 30.53 16.41
N ASN A 568 -0.99 30.64 17.51
CA ASN A 568 -1.85 31.80 17.79
C ASN A 568 -1.06 33.09 18.04
#